data_AF-A0A7N5JM55-F1
#
_entry.id   AF-A0A7N5JM55-F1
#
_cell.length_a   1.000
_cell.length_b   1.000
_cell.length_c   1.000
_cell.angle_alpha   90.00
_cell.angle_beta   90.00
_cell.angle_gamma   90.00
#
_symmetry.space_group_name_H-M   'P 1'
#
loop_
_entity.id
_entity.type
_entity.pdbx_description
1 polymer ?
#
loop_
_entity_poly.entity_id
_entity_poly.type
_entity_poly.pdbx_seq_one_letter_code
_entity_poly.pdbx_strand_id
1 'polypeptide(L)'
;MAKSKNHTTHNQSRKWHRNGIKKPRSQRYESLKGVDPKFLRNMRFAKKHNKKGLKRVQANNAKAMSARAEAIKALVKPKEVKPKIPIDLPTSLTPSLGNALVPALPRVSGSAAEVQGQGSNQGQARLRLRLRFLLQLRLPKVPRPPQRLQRRCFWVPV
;
A
#
# COMPACT_ATOMS: atom_id res chain seq x y z
N MET A 1 -52.64 -11.19 -38.37
CA MET A 1 -51.81 -11.21 -37.15
C MET A 1 -50.63 -10.27 -37.35
N ALA A 2 -50.42 -9.28 -36.49
CA ALA A 2 -49.26 -8.41 -36.59
C ALA A 2 -48.01 -9.11 -36.02
N LYS A 3 -46.91 -9.13 -36.77
CA LYS A 3 -45.65 -9.75 -36.32
C LYS A 3 -44.85 -8.77 -35.46
N SER A 4 -44.27 -9.25 -34.36
CA SER A 4 -43.33 -8.51 -33.51
C SER A 4 -41.89 -9.01 -33.68
N LYS A 5 -40.92 -8.26 -33.16
CA LYS A 5 -39.50 -8.67 -33.16
C LYS A 5 -39.26 -9.76 -32.11
N ASN A 6 -38.51 -10.79 -32.47
CA ASN A 6 -38.30 -11.97 -31.62
C ASN A 6 -37.14 -11.83 -30.61
N HIS A 7 -36.08 -11.09 -30.93
CA HIS A 7 -34.90 -10.92 -30.05
C HIS A 7 -34.11 -9.63 -30.35
N THR A 8 -33.49 -8.99 -29.35
CA THR A 8 -32.58 -7.85 -29.56
C THR A 8 -31.54 -7.62 -28.47
N THR A 9 -30.30 -7.35 -28.89
CA THR A 9 -29.16 -6.97 -28.02
C THR A 9 -28.83 -5.46 -28.11
N HIS A 10 -29.66 -4.66 -28.79
CA HIS A 10 -29.34 -3.27 -29.19
C HIS A 10 -28.92 -2.34 -28.04
N ASN A 11 -29.61 -2.38 -26.90
CA ASN A 11 -29.33 -1.49 -25.77
C ASN A 11 -28.62 -2.21 -24.59
N GLN A 12 -28.18 -3.45 -24.77
CA GLN A 12 -27.58 -4.21 -23.65
C GLN A 12 -26.20 -3.67 -23.30
N SER A 13 -25.35 -3.46 -24.31
CA SER A 13 -24.01 -2.91 -24.14
C SER A 13 -24.06 -1.53 -23.46
N ARG A 14 -24.93 -0.62 -23.92
CA ARG A 14 -25.07 0.71 -23.31
C ARG A 14 -25.39 0.63 -21.82
N LYS A 15 -26.31 -0.26 -21.41
CA LYS A 15 -26.67 -0.46 -20.00
C LYS A 15 -25.50 -1.00 -19.17
N TRP A 16 -24.76 -1.99 -19.67
CA TRP A 16 -23.60 -2.55 -18.96
C TRP A 16 -22.49 -1.50 -18.76
N HIS A 17 -22.31 -0.60 -19.73
CA HIS A 17 -21.30 0.45 -19.66
C HIS A 17 -21.73 1.70 -18.87
N ARG A 18 -23.02 1.91 -18.55
CA ARG A 18 -23.47 3.04 -17.69
C ARG A 18 -22.74 3.07 -16.34
N ASN A 19 -22.54 1.90 -15.72
CA ASN A 19 -21.80 1.75 -14.46
C ASN A 19 -20.35 1.29 -14.68
N GLY A 20 -19.99 0.99 -15.93
CA GLY A 20 -18.73 0.38 -16.34
C GLY A 20 -18.62 -1.10 -15.96
N ILE A 21 -18.08 -1.91 -16.87
CA ILE A 21 -17.77 -3.32 -16.61
C ILE A 21 -16.48 -3.36 -15.78
N LYS A 22 -16.61 -3.59 -14.46
CA LYS A 22 -15.46 -3.64 -13.55
C LYS A 22 -14.79 -5.02 -13.59
N LYS A 23 -13.46 -5.04 -13.63
CA LYS A 23 -12.67 -6.26 -13.46
C LYS A 23 -12.78 -6.75 -12.00
N PRO A 24 -12.69 -8.06 -11.73
CA PRO A 24 -12.62 -8.56 -10.37
C PRO A 24 -11.40 -7.96 -9.66
N ARG A 25 -11.54 -7.67 -8.37
CA ARG A 25 -10.46 -7.12 -7.56
C ARG A 25 -9.42 -8.21 -7.30
N SER A 26 -8.17 -7.97 -7.71
CA SER A 26 -7.05 -8.82 -7.32
C SER A 26 -6.67 -8.55 -5.86
N GLN A 27 -6.35 -9.64 -5.13
CA GLN A 27 -5.94 -9.57 -3.73
C GLN A 27 -4.55 -10.22 -3.60
N ARG A 28 -3.66 -9.64 -2.77
CA ARG A 28 -2.29 -10.17 -2.57
C ARG A 28 -2.28 -11.63 -2.11
N TYR A 29 -3.25 -12.01 -1.29
CA TYR A 29 -3.41 -13.38 -0.79
C TYR A 29 -4.84 -13.85 -1.05
N GLU A 30 -4.99 -14.85 -1.91
CA GLU A 30 -6.28 -15.46 -2.23
C GLU A 30 -6.66 -16.56 -1.23
N SER A 31 -7.92 -17.01 -1.29
CA SER A 31 -8.40 -18.11 -0.47
C SER A 31 -7.89 -19.46 -0.99
N LEU A 32 -7.51 -20.37 -0.09
CA LEU A 32 -7.08 -21.72 -0.44
C LEU A 32 -8.26 -22.72 -0.59
N LYS A 33 -9.44 -22.24 -1.00
CA LYS A 33 -10.61 -23.09 -1.22
C LYS A 33 -10.42 -23.89 -2.52
N GLY A 34 -10.68 -25.19 -2.48
CA GLY A 34 -10.49 -26.09 -3.64
C GLY A 34 -9.08 -26.69 -3.76
N VAL A 35 -8.17 -26.37 -2.83
CA VAL A 35 -6.85 -27.03 -2.75
C VAL A 35 -7.00 -28.41 -2.09
N ASP A 36 -6.19 -29.38 -2.52
CA ASP A 36 -6.20 -30.76 -2.01
C ASP A 36 -6.23 -30.81 -0.46
N PRO A 37 -7.22 -31.50 0.13
CA PRO A 37 -7.32 -31.66 1.58
C PRO A 37 -6.08 -32.29 2.22
N LYS A 38 -5.38 -33.23 1.56
CA LYS A 38 -4.18 -33.88 2.11
C LYS A 38 -3.05 -32.86 2.25
N PHE A 39 -2.80 -32.06 1.21
CA PHE A 39 -1.88 -30.93 1.27
C PHE A 39 -2.25 -29.91 2.35
N LEU A 40 -3.54 -29.52 2.43
CA LEU A 40 -3.99 -28.55 3.43
C LEU A 40 -3.79 -29.04 4.86
N ARG A 41 -3.99 -30.34 5.13
CA ARG A 41 -3.73 -30.93 6.45
C ARG A 41 -2.25 -30.79 6.83
N ASN A 42 -1.34 -31.17 5.93
CA ASN A 42 0.10 -31.05 6.18
C ASN A 42 0.52 -29.59 6.41
N MET A 43 0.11 -28.68 5.53
CA MET A 43 0.44 -27.25 5.68
C MET A 43 -0.10 -26.67 7.00
N ARG A 44 -1.29 -27.08 7.45
CA ARG A 44 -1.84 -26.67 8.75
C ARG A 44 -0.99 -27.18 9.92
N PHE A 45 -0.51 -28.42 9.85
CA PHE A 45 0.39 -28.97 10.88
C PHE A 45 1.74 -28.24 10.91
N ALA A 46 2.35 -27.98 9.75
CA ALA A 46 3.59 -27.21 9.67
C ALA A 46 3.42 -25.81 10.30
N LYS A 47 2.37 -25.07 9.91
CA LYS A 47 2.06 -23.75 10.48
C LYS A 47 1.79 -23.81 11.99
N LYS A 48 1.15 -24.88 12.49
CA LYS A 48 0.87 -25.09 13.92
C LYS A 48 2.15 -25.20 14.75
N HIS A 49 3.18 -25.89 14.24
CA HIS A 49 4.39 -26.21 15.00
C HIS A 49 5.57 -25.25 14.78
N ASN A 50 5.44 -24.23 13.93
CA ASN A 50 6.49 -23.23 13.69
C ASN A 50 7.01 -22.51 14.94
N LYS A 51 6.19 -22.41 16.00
CA LYS A 51 6.60 -21.78 17.27
C LYS A 51 7.79 -22.48 17.95
N LYS A 52 7.94 -23.80 17.76
CA LYS A 52 9.04 -24.58 18.37
C LYS A 52 10.42 -24.17 17.86
N GLY A 53 10.52 -23.79 16.59
CA GLY A 53 11.79 -23.39 15.95
C GLY A 53 12.17 -21.93 16.13
N LEU A 54 11.33 -21.12 16.78
CA LEU A 54 11.46 -19.66 16.77
C LEU A 54 12.78 -19.17 17.38
N LYS A 55 13.23 -19.75 18.49
CA LYS A 55 14.49 -19.37 19.16
C LYS A 55 15.71 -19.58 18.26
N ARG A 56 15.74 -20.70 17.52
CA ARG A 56 16.83 -21.02 16.57
C ARG A 56 16.87 -20.03 15.42
N VAL A 57 15.69 -19.72 14.85
CA VAL A 57 15.55 -18.73 13.78
C VAL A 57 15.97 -17.34 14.25
N GLN A 58 15.56 -16.91 15.45
CA GLN A 58 15.96 -15.63 16.02
C GLN A 58 17.48 -15.52 16.19
N ALA A 59 18.11 -16.54 16.78
CA ALA A 59 19.56 -16.55 16.97
C ALA A 59 20.32 -16.51 15.63
N ASN A 60 19.85 -17.26 14.62
CA ASN A 60 20.45 -17.24 13.29
C ASN A 60 20.27 -15.88 12.61
N ASN A 61 19.08 -15.28 12.69
CA ASN A 61 18.82 -13.96 12.13
C ASN A 61 19.66 -12.88 12.82
N ALA A 62 19.83 -12.94 14.14
CA ALA A 62 20.68 -12.01 14.87
C ALA A 62 22.15 -12.10 14.40
N LYS A 63 22.67 -13.33 14.25
CA LYS A 63 24.01 -13.58 13.68
C LYS A 63 24.14 -13.04 12.25
N ALA A 64 23.11 -13.22 11.42
CA ALA A 64 23.12 -12.70 10.06
C ALA A 64 23.09 -11.16 10.02
N MET A 65 22.33 -10.52 10.92
CA MET A 65 22.28 -9.06 11.02
C MET A 65 23.60 -8.48 11.54
N SER A 66 24.24 -9.10 12.53
CA SER A 66 25.55 -8.66 13.03
C SER A 66 26.62 -8.78 11.94
N ALA A 67 26.65 -9.88 11.19
CA ALA A 67 27.57 -10.04 10.07
C ALA A 67 27.36 -8.97 8.97
N ARG A 68 26.10 -8.64 8.65
CA ARG A 68 25.78 -7.55 7.72
C ARG A 68 26.21 -6.19 8.24
N ALA A 69 26.05 -5.93 9.54
CA ALA A 69 26.47 -4.67 10.17
C ALA A 69 28.00 -4.50 10.09
N GLU A 70 28.77 -5.55 10.40
CA GLU A 70 30.23 -5.51 10.27
C GLU A 70 30.68 -5.34 8.82
N ALA A 71 30.01 -5.98 7.85
CA ALA A 71 30.29 -5.78 6.43
C ALA A 71 30.03 -4.34 5.97
N ILE A 72 28.91 -3.74 6.38
CA ILE A 72 28.61 -2.33 6.09
C ILE A 72 29.65 -1.42 6.74
N LYS A 73 30.00 -1.67 8.01
CA LYS A 73 31.02 -0.91 8.73
C LYS A 73 32.40 -1.00 8.05
N ALA A 74 32.76 -2.17 7.53
CA ALA A 74 33.99 -2.37 6.77
C ALA A 74 34.00 -1.63 5.42
N LEU A 75 32.83 -1.53 4.76
CA LEU A 75 32.69 -0.75 3.52
C LEU A 75 32.72 0.77 3.77
N VAL A 76 32.10 1.23 4.86
CA VAL A 76 32.02 2.65 5.21
C VAL A 76 33.35 3.20 5.74
N LYS A 77 34.27 2.35 6.24
CA LYS A 77 35.64 2.77 6.49
C LYS A 77 36.37 2.89 5.14
N PRO A 78 36.68 4.10 4.63
CA PRO A 78 37.53 4.21 3.46
C PRO A 78 38.89 3.59 3.80
N LYS A 79 39.31 2.61 2.99
CA LYS A 79 40.70 2.19 2.98
C LYS A 79 41.53 3.45 2.69
N GLU A 80 42.38 3.84 3.63
CA GLU A 80 43.35 4.91 3.46
C GLU A 80 44.33 4.52 2.35
N VAL A 81 43.96 4.83 1.10
CA VAL A 81 44.88 4.78 -0.03
C VAL A 81 45.67 6.06 0.03
N LYS A 82 46.93 5.95 0.47
CA LYS A 82 47.94 6.99 0.36
C LYS A 82 48.03 7.44 -1.11
N PRO A 83 47.80 8.72 -1.45
CA PRO A 83 48.13 9.19 -2.79
C PRO A 83 49.64 9.39 -2.88
N LYS A 84 50.32 8.52 -3.62
CA LYS A 84 51.69 8.76 -4.06
C LYS A 84 51.82 8.42 -5.54
N ILE A 85 51.44 9.37 -6.38
CA ILE A 85 51.92 9.48 -7.76
C ILE A 85 52.18 10.97 -7.99
N PRO A 86 53.42 11.41 -8.26
CA PRO A 86 53.67 12.74 -8.80
C PRO A 86 53.25 12.74 -10.28
N ILE A 87 52.30 13.61 -10.63
CA ILE A 87 51.88 13.85 -12.01
C ILE A 87 52.73 15.01 -12.51
N ASP A 88 53.77 14.69 -13.27
CA ASP A 88 54.55 15.66 -14.04
C ASP A 88 54.01 15.69 -15.48
N LEU A 89 53.55 16.85 -15.96
CA LEU A 89 53.61 17.37 -17.35
C LEU A 89 52.64 18.58 -17.53
N PRO A 90 52.93 19.50 -18.48
CA PRO A 90 53.04 20.93 -18.17
C PRO A 90 51.81 21.77 -18.53
N THR A 91 51.63 22.83 -17.75
CA THR A 91 50.76 23.97 -18.05
C THR A 91 51.32 24.75 -19.25
N SER A 92 50.78 24.53 -20.45
CA SER A 92 50.90 25.51 -21.52
C SER A 92 49.76 25.39 -22.54
N LEU A 93 49.08 26.53 -22.73
CA LEU A 93 48.26 26.95 -23.87
C LEU A 93 46.78 26.52 -23.88
N THR A 94 45.90 27.44 -23.48
CA THR A 94 44.89 28.03 -24.38
C THR A 94 44.22 29.27 -23.75
N PRO A 95 43.85 30.29 -24.55
CA PRO A 95 43.32 31.55 -24.08
C PRO A 95 41.81 31.51 -23.82
N SER A 96 41.35 32.42 -22.97
CA SER A 96 39.96 32.67 -22.58
C SER A 96 39.00 32.78 -23.76
N LEU A 97 38.05 31.85 -23.88
CA LEU A 97 36.79 32.07 -24.59
C LEU A 97 35.66 31.30 -23.87
N GLY A 98 34.73 32.08 -23.28
CA GLY A 98 33.33 31.70 -23.08
C GLY A 98 33.03 30.58 -22.07
N ASN A 99 32.60 30.95 -20.87
CA ASN A 99 31.76 30.08 -20.05
C ASN A 99 30.43 29.84 -20.80
N ALA A 100 30.39 28.79 -21.62
CA ALA A 100 29.15 28.27 -22.17
C ALA A 100 28.37 27.62 -21.03
N LEU A 101 27.32 28.32 -20.60
CA LEU A 101 26.25 27.85 -19.73
C LEU A 101 25.75 26.48 -20.24
N VAL A 102 26.14 25.40 -19.58
CA VAL A 102 25.47 24.10 -19.74
C VAL A 102 24.14 24.20 -18.98
N PRO A 103 22.98 24.13 -19.64
CA PRO A 103 21.72 24.11 -18.90
C PRO A 103 21.63 22.79 -18.12
N ALA A 104 21.50 22.93 -16.80
CA ALA A 104 21.16 21.86 -15.89
C ALA A 104 19.93 21.10 -16.43
N LEU A 105 20.02 19.76 -16.43
CA LEU A 105 18.91 18.85 -16.71
C LEU A 105 17.64 19.32 -15.97
N PRO A 106 16.46 19.26 -16.61
CA PRO A 106 15.25 19.87 -16.07
C PRO A 106 14.92 19.28 -14.70
N ARG A 107 14.78 20.18 -13.73
CA ARG A 107 14.21 19.92 -12.40
C ARG A 107 12.86 19.23 -12.59
N VAL A 108 12.82 17.92 -12.35
CA VAL A 108 11.56 17.25 -12.06
C VAL A 108 11.09 17.80 -10.72
N SER A 109 10.02 18.58 -10.72
CA SER A 109 9.28 18.96 -9.52
C SER A 109 8.68 17.69 -8.90
N GLY A 110 9.42 17.08 -7.99
CA GLY A 110 8.98 16.03 -7.09
C GLY A 110 9.58 16.32 -5.72
N SER A 111 8.83 17.01 -4.88
CA SER A 111 9.20 17.37 -3.52
C SER A 111 9.61 16.13 -2.70
N ALA A 112 10.89 16.05 -2.34
CA ALA A 112 11.35 15.31 -1.17
C ALA A 112 11.41 16.29 0.01
N ALA A 113 10.50 16.13 0.96
CA ALA A 113 10.67 16.67 2.31
C ALA A 113 11.20 15.54 3.19
N GLU A 114 12.39 15.75 3.72
CA GLU A 114 13.01 14.89 4.72
C GLU A 114 12.63 15.38 6.14
N VAL A 115 12.79 14.48 7.11
CA VAL A 115 12.93 14.75 8.57
C VAL A 115 11.63 14.80 9.40
N GLN A 116 11.24 13.63 9.95
CA GLN A 116 11.26 13.37 11.41
C GLN A 116 10.65 12.00 11.72
N GLY A 117 11.39 11.20 12.49
CA GLY A 117 10.85 9.99 13.11
C GLY A 117 9.70 10.35 14.04
N GLN A 118 8.56 9.70 13.84
CA GLN A 118 7.45 9.73 14.80
C GLN A 118 7.21 8.33 15.34
N GLY A 119 7.63 8.17 16.60
CA GLY A 119 7.30 7.05 17.44
C GLY A 119 5.78 6.85 17.54
N SER A 120 5.43 5.57 17.55
CA SER A 120 4.19 4.98 18.02
C SER A 120 3.22 5.88 18.80
N ASN A 121 2.18 6.38 18.12
CA ASN A 121 0.93 6.80 18.75
C ASN A 121 -0.31 6.10 18.17
N GLN A 122 -0.13 5.01 17.41
CA GLN A 122 -1.23 4.21 16.86
C GLN A 122 -2.03 3.43 17.94
N GLY A 123 -1.46 3.27 19.13
CA GLY A 123 -2.13 2.62 20.27
C GLY A 123 -3.21 3.48 20.93
N GLN A 124 -3.01 4.80 21.02
CA GLN A 124 -3.95 5.70 21.71
C GLN A 124 -5.24 5.94 20.91
N ALA A 125 -5.14 6.06 19.58
CA ALA A 125 -6.30 6.27 18.71
C ALA A 125 -7.27 5.07 18.71
N ARG A 126 -6.74 3.84 18.77
CA ARG A 126 -7.55 2.62 18.91
C ARG A 126 -8.27 2.55 20.25
N LEU A 127 -7.62 2.94 21.35
CA LEU A 127 -8.24 2.95 22.68
C LEU A 127 -9.37 3.99 22.77
N ARG A 128 -9.20 5.19 22.17
CA ARG A 128 -10.26 6.20 22.10
C ARG A 128 -11.47 5.76 21.28
N LEU A 129 -11.24 5.12 20.13
CA LEU A 129 -12.32 4.56 19.30
C LEU A 129 -13.05 3.41 20.03
N ARG A 130 -12.30 2.57 20.76
CA ARG A 130 -12.86 1.46 21.54
C ARG A 130 -13.69 1.95 22.73
N LEU A 131 -13.24 3.00 23.41
CA LEU A 131 -13.98 3.65 24.51
C LEU A 131 -15.25 4.34 24.00
N ARG A 132 -15.20 5.02 22.84
CA ARG A 132 -16.38 5.60 22.18
C ARG A 132 -17.40 4.53 21.78
N PHE A 133 -16.94 3.40 21.24
CA PHE A 133 -17.81 2.29 20.86
C PHE A 133 -18.46 1.63 22.07
N LEU A 134 -17.73 1.48 23.19
CA LEU A 134 -18.29 0.98 24.45
C LEU A 134 -19.30 1.95 25.09
N LEU A 135 -19.10 3.27 24.95
CA LEU A 135 -20.04 4.27 25.46
C LEU A 135 -21.34 4.31 24.64
N GLN A 136 -21.25 4.13 23.31
CA GLN A 136 -22.41 4.03 22.42
C GLN A 136 -23.29 2.79 22.67
N LEU A 137 -22.72 1.73 23.25
CA LEU A 137 -23.46 0.51 23.61
C LEU A 137 -24.10 0.56 25.00
N ARG A 138 -23.76 1.55 25.84
CA ARG A 138 -24.29 1.68 27.22
C ARG A 138 -25.47 2.63 27.36
N LEU A 139 -25.80 3.41 26.35
CA LEU A 139 -26.95 4.30 26.41
C LEU A 139 -28.20 3.57 25.92
N PRO A 140 -29.30 3.52 26.70
CA PRO A 140 -30.56 2.97 26.22
C PRO A 140 -31.01 3.78 25.00
N LYS A 141 -31.26 3.11 23.89
CA LYS A 141 -31.79 3.72 22.68
C LYS A 141 -33.16 4.31 23.00
N VAL A 142 -33.24 5.63 23.13
CA VAL A 142 -34.50 6.35 23.16
C VAL A 142 -35.22 6.10 21.82
N PRO A 143 -36.47 5.60 21.83
CA PRO A 143 -37.21 5.39 20.61
C PRO A 143 -37.50 6.74 19.94
N ARG A 144 -37.15 6.85 18.65
CA ARG A 144 -37.53 7.99 17.82
C ARG A 144 -39.03 7.91 17.52
N PRO A 145 -39.82 8.98 17.68
CA PRO A 145 -41.24 8.96 17.36
C PRO A 145 -41.44 8.78 15.84
N PRO A 146 -42.52 8.08 15.42
CA PRO A 146 -42.81 7.85 14.01
C PRO A 146 -43.11 9.18 13.30
N GLN A 147 -42.49 9.37 12.13
CA GLN A 147 -42.77 10.51 11.28
C GLN A 147 -44.22 10.43 10.78
N ARG A 148 -45.00 11.48 11.10
CA ARG A 148 -46.36 11.69 10.61
C ARG A 148 -46.41 11.46 9.10
N LEU A 149 -47.20 10.46 8.70
CA LEU A 149 -47.62 10.25 7.32
C LEU A 149 -48.39 11.49 6.86
N GLN A 150 -47.74 12.40 6.13
CA GLN A 150 -48.44 13.48 5.45
C GLN A 150 -49.28 12.84 4.35
N ARG A 151 -50.59 12.75 4.63
CA ARG A 151 -51.65 12.50 3.66
C ARG A 151 -51.45 13.47 2.50
N ARG A 152 -50.92 13.00 1.37
CA ARG A 152 -51.04 13.72 0.11
C ARG A 152 -52.42 13.41 -0.44
N CYS A 153 -53.22 14.47 -0.48
CA CYS A 153 -54.57 14.53 -0.99
C CYS A 153 -54.65 13.85 -2.36
N PHE A 154 -55.63 12.95 -2.49
CA PHE A 154 -56.15 12.50 -3.76
C PHE A 154 -56.62 13.72 -4.56
N TRP A 155 -56.19 13.83 -5.82
CA TRP A 155 -56.88 14.60 -6.84
C TRP A 155 -56.99 13.70 -8.09
N VAL A 156 -58.21 13.27 -8.37
CA VAL A 156 -58.61 12.54 -9.57
C VAL A 156 -59.27 13.56 -10.49
N PRO A 157 -58.90 13.68 -11.78
CA PRO A 157 -59.62 14.53 -12.71
C PRO A 157 -60.78 13.75 -13.36
N VAL A 158 -61.90 14.47 -13.53
CA VAL A 158 -63.07 14.11 -14.36
C VAL A 158 -62.71 14.22 -15.84
#